data_AF-A0A966RFV3-F1
#
_entry.id   AF-A0A966RFV3-F1
#
_cell.length_a   1.000
_cell.length_b   1.000
_cell.length_c   1.000
_cell.angle_alpha   90.00
_cell.angle_beta   90.00
_cell.angle_gamma   90.00
#
_symmetry.space_group_name_H-M   'P 1'
#
loop_
_entity.id
_entity.type
_entity.pdbx_description
1 polymer ?
#
loop_
_entity_poly.entity_id
_entity_poly.type
_entity_poly.pdbx_seq_one_letter_code
_entity_poly.pdbx_strand_id
1 'polypeptide(L)'
;MPVKSAIGNWNTKNIDPDELFSPYKPWLETLMLVVDEVRPTKDEFHASSAYNILKPMIVAPPDTLPLNDKYAKLRHIINRLRVFITTNDWMSMYIPPEDRRMFIMHSHLPQKWHEQEKDPGYFTRLFDWFYSGGCEAVAAWLATRDLSHFNPKAQVTRTSGWGAVAASWGEPEDAICWALDHLGNPDVLLGQELAMPQFDHREEVSNMLKSPRKIAHRMNRAGYVNVPAPNGDRWVFRHEGKVSRARYAFVKAALTRDINAAVAMVKAHGEKLLANTQDGQVIPLQQKKSK
;
A
#
# COMPACT_ATOMS: atom_id res chain seq x y z
N MET A 1 -18.56 1.54 -25.60
CA MET A 1 -17.64 0.39 -25.41
C MET A 1 -18.38 -0.90 -25.78
N PRO A 2 -17.86 -1.73 -26.70
CA PRO A 2 -18.54 -2.93 -27.18
C PRO A 2 -18.99 -3.90 -26.06
N VAL A 3 -18.12 -4.13 -25.08
CA VAL A 3 -18.43 -5.00 -23.91
C VAL A 3 -19.61 -4.47 -23.09
N LYS A 4 -19.73 -3.14 -22.92
CA LYS A 4 -20.85 -2.50 -22.22
C LYS A 4 -22.15 -2.69 -23.00
N SER A 5 -22.10 -2.57 -24.33
CA SER A 5 -23.24 -2.84 -25.20
C SER A 5 -23.67 -4.31 -25.11
N ALA A 6 -22.73 -5.25 -25.10
CA ALA A 6 -23.00 -6.68 -24.95
C ALA A 6 -23.66 -7.07 -23.61
N ILE A 7 -23.22 -6.44 -22.51
CA ILE A 7 -23.77 -6.67 -21.16
C ILE A 7 -25.13 -5.98 -20.97
N GLY A 8 -25.38 -4.92 -21.75
CA GLY A 8 -26.58 -4.10 -21.70
C GLY A 8 -26.45 -2.95 -20.69
N ASN A 9 -26.91 -1.76 -21.08
CA ASN A 9 -26.73 -0.54 -20.30
C ASN A 9 -27.31 -0.63 -18.88
N TRP A 10 -28.41 -1.36 -18.69
CA TRP A 10 -29.04 -1.59 -17.38
C TRP A 10 -28.12 -2.33 -16.40
N ASN A 11 -27.25 -3.20 -16.90
CA ASN A 11 -26.34 -4.01 -16.11
C ASN A 11 -24.97 -3.35 -15.91
N THR A 12 -24.83 -2.09 -16.34
CA THR A 12 -23.56 -1.36 -16.32
C THR A 12 -23.73 0.01 -15.71
N LYS A 13 -22.73 0.49 -14.96
CA LYS A 13 -22.71 1.86 -14.46
C LYS A 13 -21.33 2.47 -14.62
N ASN A 14 -21.31 3.75 -14.95
CA ASN A 14 -20.12 4.59 -14.89
C ASN A 14 -20.26 5.50 -13.66
N ILE A 15 -19.18 5.67 -12.92
CA ILE A 15 -19.12 6.56 -11.75
C ILE A 15 -17.85 7.40 -11.79
N ASP A 16 -17.94 8.57 -11.16
CA ASP A 16 -16.75 9.37 -10.84
C ASP A 16 -16.01 8.75 -9.64
N PRO A 17 -14.69 8.99 -9.49
CA PRO A 17 -13.90 8.40 -8.41
C PRO A 17 -14.41 8.76 -7.00
N ASP A 18 -14.95 9.98 -6.84
CA ASP A 18 -15.49 10.47 -5.57
C ASP A 18 -16.72 9.66 -5.10
N GLU A 19 -17.47 9.06 -6.01
CA GLU A 19 -18.63 8.22 -5.68
C GLU A 19 -18.22 6.94 -4.93
N LEU A 20 -16.96 6.49 -5.02
CA LEU A 20 -16.45 5.37 -4.23
C LEU A 20 -16.53 5.67 -2.72
N PHE A 21 -16.33 6.93 -2.34
CA PHE A 21 -16.32 7.39 -0.96
C PHE A 21 -17.73 7.70 -0.43
N SER A 22 -18.74 7.73 -1.30
CA SER A 22 -20.14 7.88 -0.90
C SER A 22 -20.58 6.72 0.02
N PRO A 23 -21.38 7.00 1.07
CA PRO A 23 -22.00 5.94 1.86
C PRO A 23 -23.08 5.16 1.10
N TYR A 24 -23.61 5.75 0.02
CA TYR A 24 -24.64 5.14 -0.84
C TYR A 24 -24.00 4.64 -2.14
N LYS A 25 -24.19 3.35 -2.43
CA LYS A 25 -23.53 2.66 -3.56
C LYS A 25 -24.54 1.85 -4.39
N PRO A 26 -25.57 2.48 -4.99
CA PRO A 26 -26.60 1.77 -5.76
C PRO A 26 -26.01 1.00 -6.96
N TRP A 27 -24.85 1.43 -7.44
CA TRP A 27 -24.11 0.78 -8.52
C TRP A 27 -23.57 -0.61 -8.18
N LEU A 28 -23.60 -1.02 -6.91
CA LEU A 28 -23.27 -2.39 -6.48
C LEU A 28 -24.21 -3.44 -7.10
N GLU A 29 -25.41 -3.05 -7.54
CA GLU A 29 -26.40 -3.94 -8.17
C GLU A 29 -26.12 -4.23 -9.65
N THR A 30 -25.03 -3.70 -10.20
CA THR A 30 -24.66 -3.91 -11.61
C THR A 30 -23.71 -5.09 -11.80
N LEU A 31 -23.59 -5.57 -13.04
CA LEU A 31 -22.58 -6.57 -13.41
C LEU A 31 -21.24 -5.91 -13.73
N MET A 32 -21.27 -4.68 -14.28
CA MET A 32 -20.08 -3.95 -14.68
C MET A 32 -20.10 -2.53 -14.13
N LEU A 33 -19.10 -2.22 -13.31
CA LEU A 33 -18.78 -0.86 -12.88
C LEU A 33 -17.57 -0.35 -13.64
N VAL A 34 -17.69 0.85 -14.22
CA VAL A 34 -16.56 1.61 -14.73
C VAL A 34 -16.35 2.80 -13.80
N VAL A 35 -15.18 2.86 -13.17
CA VAL A 35 -14.73 4.05 -12.45
C VAL A 35 -13.89 4.86 -13.43
N ASP A 36 -14.45 5.98 -13.86
CA ASP A 36 -13.82 6.78 -14.92
C ASP A 36 -12.82 7.78 -14.36
N GLU A 37 -11.72 7.96 -15.09
CA GLU A 37 -10.69 8.97 -14.82
C GLU A 37 -10.22 9.02 -13.36
N VAL A 38 -9.88 7.87 -12.79
CA VAL A 38 -9.35 7.85 -11.42
C VAL A 38 -8.07 8.67 -11.35
N ARG A 39 -8.16 9.79 -10.64
CA ARG A 39 -7.04 10.66 -10.27
C ARG A 39 -6.94 10.63 -8.77
N PRO A 40 -6.23 9.66 -8.18
CA PRO A 40 -5.92 9.72 -6.77
C PRO A 40 -5.23 11.06 -6.54
N THR A 41 -5.78 11.89 -5.66
CA THR A 41 -5.09 13.09 -5.21
C THR A 41 -3.69 12.69 -4.74
N LYS A 42 -2.70 13.58 -4.88
CA LYS A 42 -1.29 13.32 -4.52
C LYS A 42 -1.09 12.88 -3.05
N ASP A 43 -2.13 12.93 -2.23
CA ASP A 43 -2.17 12.40 -0.89
C ASP A 43 -2.29 10.87 -0.91
N GLU A 44 -1.22 10.18 -0.48
CA GLU A 44 -1.13 8.72 -0.37
C GLU A 44 -2.34 8.06 0.34
N PHE A 45 -2.96 8.80 1.26
CA PHE A 45 -4.12 8.36 2.00
C PHE A 45 -5.35 8.15 1.12
N HIS A 46 -5.59 8.99 0.11
CA HIS A 46 -6.75 8.86 -0.77
C HIS A 46 -6.59 7.69 -1.76
N ALA A 47 -5.39 7.51 -2.31
CA ALA A 47 -5.09 6.38 -3.20
C ALA A 47 -5.25 5.02 -2.50
N SER A 48 -4.65 4.88 -1.31
CA SER A 48 -4.78 3.67 -0.50
C SER A 48 -6.20 3.44 0.02
N SER A 49 -6.94 4.51 0.34
CA SER A 49 -8.36 4.42 0.73
C SER A 49 -9.25 3.92 -0.41
N ALA A 50 -9.05 4.44 -1.63
CA ALA A 50 -9.78 3.96 -2.81
C ALA A 50 -9.53 2.46 -3.04
N TYR A 51 -8.27 2.02 -2.95
CA TYR A 51 -7.92 0.59 -3.04
C TYR A 51 -8.64 -0.25 -1.96
N ASN A 52 -8.68 0.23 -0.71
CA ASN A 52 -9.34 -0.47 0.39
C ASN A 52 -10.86 -0.60 0.19
N ILE A 53 -11.51 0.41 -0.39
CA ILE A 53 -12.93 0.36 -0.76
C ILE A 53 -13.15 -0.68 -1.86
N LEU A 54 -12.28 -0.71 -2.87
CA LEU A 54 -12.36 -1.60 -4.03
C LEU A 54 -12.09 -3.08 -3.70
N LYS A 55 -11.17 -3.35 -2.77
CA LYS A 55 -10.71 -4.70 -2.39
C LYS A 55 -11.84 -5.71 -2.12
N PRO A 56 -12.86 -5.44 -1.29
CA PRO A 56 -13.96 -6.38 -1.05
C PRO A 56 -14.90 -6.54 -2.25
N MET A 57 -14.91 -5.62 -3.20
CA MET A 57 -15.79 -5.69 -4.37
C MET A 57 -15.18 -6.54 -5.49
N ILE A 58 -13.86 -6.48 -5.65
CA ILE A 58 -13.13 -7.15 -6.74
C ILE A 58 -12.91 -8.65 -6.46
N VAL A 59 -12.94 -9.10 -5.21
CA VAL A 59 -12.57 -10.47 -4.82
C VAL A 59 -13.65 -11.16 -3.98
N ALA A 60 -13.83 -12.47 -4.22
CA ALA A 60 -14.52 -13.37 -3.31
C ALA A 60 -13.52 -14.06 -2.36
N PRO A 61 -13.78 -14.14 -1.04
CA PRO A 61 -14.90 -13.55 -0.30
C PRO A 61 -14.75 -12.02 -0.13
N PRO A 62 -15.87 -11.26 0.02
CA PRO A 62 -17.21 -11.72 0.37
C PRO A 62 -18.13 -12.05 -0.82
N ASP A 63 -19.00 -13.06 -0.65
CA ASP A 63 -20.02 -13.46 -1.64
C ASP A 63 -21.24 -12.52 -1.66
N THR A 64 -21.39 -11.70 -0.61
CA THR A 64 -22.43 -10.67 -0.53
C THR A 64 -21.86 -9.33 -0.09
N LEU A 65 -22.40 -8.23 -0.62
CA LEU A 65 -22.01 -6.87 -0.25
C LEU A 65 -23.16 -6.17 0.48
N PRO A 66 -22.86 -5.39 1.54
CA PRO A 66 -23.86 -4.54 2.18
C PRO A 66 -24.22 -3.39 1.24
N LEU A 67 -25.51 -3.25 0.95
CA LEU A 67 -26.06 -2.18 0.15
C LEU A 67 -26.90 -1.26 1.04
N ASN A 68 -26.37 -0.06 1.22
CA ASN A 68 -27.03 1.00 1.96
C ASN A 68 -27.66 1.97 0.96
N ASP A 69 -28.98 1.88 0.81
CA ASP A 69 -29.76 2.81 -0.02
C ASP A 69 -30.35 3.92 0.85
N LYS A 70 -30.42 5.13 0.29
CA LYS A 70 -30.98 6.28 1.01
C LYS A 70 -32.45 6.01 1.36
N TYR A 71 -32.79 6.14 2.65
CA TYR A 71 -34.13 5.85 3.19
C TYR A 71 -34.58 4.39 3.12
N ALA A 72 -33.67 3.43 2.89
CA ALA A 72 -33.97 2.01 2.95
C ALA A 72 -33.28 1.33 4.13
N LYS A 73 -33.77 0.14 4.50
CA LYS A 73 -33.05 -0.73 5.44
C LYS A 73 -31.82 -1.31 4.73
N LEU A 74 -30.72 -1.42 5.48
CA LEU A 74 -29.52 -2.12 5.02
C LEU A 74 -29.90 -3.54 4.57
N ARG A 75 -29.51 -3.89 3.34
CA ARG A 75 -29.68 -5.23 2.78
C ARG A 75 -28.37 -5.75 2.24
N HIS A 76 -28.28 -7.05 2.03
CA HIS A 76 -27.14 -7.68 1.38
C HIS A 76 -27.52 -8.11 -0.03
N ILE A 77 -26.62 -7.87 -0.98
CA ILE A 77 -26.76 -8.31 -2.37
C ILE A 77 -25.65 -9.31 -2.72
N ILE A 78 -25.90 -10.18 -3.69
CA ILE A 78 -24.89 -11.12 -4.20
C ILE A 78 -23.82 -10.33 -4.96
N ASN A 79 -22.54 -10.56 -4.65
CA ASN A 79 -21.44 -9.93 -5.36
C ASN A 79 -21.26 -10.56 -6.75
N ARG A 80 -21.79 -9.91 -7.78
CA ARG A 80 -21.59 -10.26 -9.21
C ARG A 80 -20.82 -9.17 -9.97
N LEU A 81 -20.36 -8.15 -9.26
CA LEU A 81 -19.76 -6.95 -9.82
C LEU A 81 -18.40 -7.26 -10.46
N ARG A 82 -18.11 -6.60 -11.58
CA ARG A 82 -16.79 -6.50 -12.19
C ARG A 82 -16.42 -5.04 -12.32
N VAL A 83 -15.27 -4.67 -11.77
CA VAL A 83 -14.82 -3.28 -11.74
C VAL A 83 -13.75 -3.06 -12.79
N PHE A 84 -13.96 -2.03 -13.61
CA PHE A 84 -13.03 -1.52 -14.59
C PHE A 84 -12.63 -0.12 -14.16
N ILE A 85 -11.34 0.18 -14.20
CA ILE A 85 -10.83 1.48 -13.79
C ILE A 85 -10.10 2.07 -14.98
N THR A 86 -10.49 3.28 -15.37
CA THR A 86 -9.80 4.03 -16.42
C THR A 86 -9.06 5.21 -15.77
N THR A 87 -7.85 5.50 -16.25
CA THR A 87 -7.08 6.65 -15.79
C THR A 87 -6.05 7.05 -16.83
N ASN A 88 -5.82 8.35 -16.94
CA ASN A 88 -4.70 8.91 -17.70
C ASN A 88 -3.44 9.05 -16.83
N ASP A 89 -3.60 9.05 -15.50
CA ASP A 89 -2.53 9.18 -14.51
C ASP A 89 -2.32 7.85 -13.78
N TRP A 90 -2.04 6.81 -14.55
CA TRP A 90 -1.94 5.44 -14.05
C TRP A 90 -0.80 5.24 -13.02
N MET A 91 0.22 6.11 -13.02
CA MET A 91 1.33 6.07 -12.08
C MET A 91 0.96 6.53 -10.66
N SER A 92 -0.13 7.28 -10.50
CA SER A 92 -0.65 7.72 -9.20
C SER A 92 -1.63 6.72 -8.57
N MET A 93 -1.89 5.57 -9.22
CA MET A 93 -2.69 4.49 -8.63
C MET A 93 -1.89 3.72 -7.58
N TYR A 94 -2.43 3.55 -6.38
CA TYR A 94 -1.80 2.71 -5.35
C TYR A 94 -2.10 1.22 -5.56
N ILE A 95 -1.05 0.41 -5.70
CA ILE A 95 -1.16 -1.05 -5.76
C ILE A 95 -0.08 -1.67 -4.87
N PRO A 96 -0.45 -2.43 -3.83
CA PRO A 96 0.53 -3.05 -2.96
C PRO A 96 1.28 -4.20 -3.68
N PRO A 97 2.57 -4.45 -3.37
CA PRO A 97 3.38 -5.48 -4.04
C PRO A 97 2.82 -6.90 -3.98
N GLU A 98 2.05 -7.21 -2.94
CA GLU A 98 1.37 -8.49 -2.73
C GLU A 98 0.00 -8.59 -3.40
N ASP A 99 -0.44 -7.56 -4.14
CA ASP A 99 -1.72 -7.62 -4.83
C ASP A 99 -1.76 -8.74 -5.88
N ARG A 100 -2.92 -9.41 -5.93
CA ARG A 100 -3.22 -10.52 -6.84
C ARG A 100 -4.57 -10.36 -7.54
N ARG A 101 -5.15 -9.16 -7.48
CA ARG A 101 -6.57 -8.87 -7.78
C ARG A 101 -6.72 -8.02 -9.03
N MET A 102 -5.78 -7.10 -9.24
CA MET A 102 -5.86 -6.11 -10.31
C MET A 102 -5.05 -6.54 -11.53
N PHE A 103 -5.71 -6.54 -12.69
CA PHE A 103 -5.06 -6.66 -13.98
C PHE A 103 -4.83 -5.26 -14.54
N ILE A 104 -3.58 -4.92 -14.87
CA ILE A 104 -3.24 -3.60 -15.40
C ILE A 104 -2.88 -3.74 -16.87
N MET A 105 -3.59 -3.00 -17.72
CA MET A 105 -3.23 -2.79 -19.10
C MET A 105 -2.83 -1.34 -19.28
N HIS A 106 -1.68 -1.13 -19.93
CA HIS A 106 -1.23 0.20 -20.32
C HIS A 106 -0.99 0.20 -21.84
N SER A 107 -1.55 1.20 -22.52
CA SER A 107 -1.27 1.43 -23.94
C SER A 107 -0.08 2.37 -24.07
N HIS A 108 0.94 1.94 -24.82
CA HIS A 108 2.11 2.75 -25.12
C HIS A 108 1.92 3.69 -26.33
N LEU A 109 0.73 3.67 -26.95
CA LEU A 109 0.45 4.54 -28.08
C LEU A 109 0.45 6.00 -27.62
N PRO A 110 1.22 6.89 -28.28
CA PRO A 110 1.23 8.30 -27.92
C PRO A 110 -0.13 8.94 -28.17
N GLN A 111 -0.41 10.03 -27.47
CA GLN A 111 -1.55 10.87 -27.81
C GLN A 111 -1.43 11.28 -29.29
N LYS A 112 -2.55 11.20 -30.02
CA LYS A 112 -2.59 11.47 -31.47
C LYS A 112 -1.70 10.54 -32.33
N TRP A 113 -1.42 9.32 -31.90
CA TRP A 113 -0.70 8.31 -32.70
C TRP A 113 -1.25 8.17 -34.13
N HIS A 114 -2.58 8.17 -34.28
CA HIS A 114 -3.26 8.07 -35.59
C HIS A 114 -2.90 9.23 -36.55
N GLU A 115 -2.64 10.44 -36.04
CA GLU A 115 -2.13 11.55 -36.86
C GLU A 115 -0.69 11.28 -37.31
N GLN A 116 0.15 10.74 -36.41
CA GLN A 116 1.56 10.41 -36.70
C GLN A 116 1.69 9.28 -37.72
N GLU A 117 0.78 8.29 -37.64
CA GLU A 117 0.66 7.20 -38.61
C GLU A 117 -0.04 7.62 -39.91
N LYS A 118 -0.39 8.90 -40.05
CA LYS A 118 -1.08 9.47 -41.22
C LYS A 118 -2.45 8.83 -41.50
N ASP A 119 -3.14 8.41 -40.44
CA ASP A 119 -4.49 7.87 -40.48
C ASP A 119 -5.47 8.68 -39.61
N PRO A 120 -5.74 9.95 -39.96
CA PRO A 120 -6.67 10.80 -39.19
C PRO A 120 -8.10 10.25 -39.15
N GLY A 121 -8.47 9.38 -40.10
CA GLY A 121 -9.80 8.77 -40.20
C GLY A 121 -9.99 7.52 -39.34
N TYR A 122 -8.96 7.05 -38.62
CA TYR A 122 -9.00 5.81 -37.84
C TYR A 122 -10.22 5.73 -36.92
N PHE A 123 -10.41 6.74 -36.07
CA PHE A 123 -11.48 6.73 -35.08
C PHE A 123 -12.86 6.81 -35.73
N THR A 124 -13.04 7.62 -36.78
CA THR A 124 -14.29 7.66 -37.53
C THR A 124 -14.67 6.27 -38.04
N ARG A 125 -13.75 5.59 -38.75
CA ARG A 125 -14.01 4.24 -39.26
C ARG A 125 -14.29 3.23 -38.15
N LEU A 126 -13.56 3.32 -37.04
CA LEU A 126 -13.76 2.45 -35.88
C LEU A 126 -15.16 2.63 -35.26
N PHE A 127 -15.59 3.87 -35.05
CA PHE A 127 -16.90 4.15 -34.49
C PHE A 127 -18.02 3.82 -35.47
N ASP A 128 -17.87 4.12 -36.76
CA ASP A 128 -18.82 3.72 -37.79
C ASP A 128 -19.00 2.20 -37.83
N TRP A 129 -17.91 1.43 -37.70
CA TRP A 129 -17.95 -0.01 -37.58
C TRP A 129 -18.71 -0.45 -36.32
N PHE A 130 -18.45 0.16 -35.16
CA PHE A 130 -19.19 -0.14 -33.93
C PHE A 130 -20.70 0.08 -34.07
N TYR A 131 -21.12 1.16 -34.75
CA TYR A 131 -22.54 1.47 -35.00
C TYR A 131 -23.17 0.59 -36.08
N SER A 132 -22.36 -0.02 -36.96
CA SER A 132 -22.81 -0.85 -38.08
C SER A 132 -22.76 -2.36 -37.77
N GLY A 133 -23.01 -2.75 -36.52
CA GLY A 133 -23.00 -4.17 -36.11
C GLY A 133 -21.70 -4.64 -35.45
N GLY A 134 -20.68 -3.76 -35.33
CA GLY A 134 -19.39 -4.12 -34.74
C GLY A 134 -19.47 -4.47 -33.26
N CYS A 135 -20.38 -3.85 -32.50
CA CYS A 135 -20.58 -4.19 -31.09
C CYS A 135 -21.13 -5.61 -30.93
N GLU A 136 -22.10 -5.98 -31.76
CA GLU A 136 -22.72 -7.30 -31.86
C GLU A 136 -21.70 -8.34 -32.30
N ALA A 137 -20.83 -8.00 -33.26
CA ALA A 137 -19.72 -8.87 -33.67
C ALA A 137 -18.76 -9.15 -32.51
N VAL A 138 -18.38 -8.14 -31.71
CA VAL A 138 -17.56 -8.35 -30.51
C VAL A 138 -18.31 -9.21 -29.48
N ALA A 139 -19.60 -8.97 -29.27
CA ALA A 139 -20.41 -9.76 -28.34
C ALA A 139 -20.47 -11.24 -28.75
N ALA A 140 -20.73 -11.53 -30.03
CA ALA A 140 -20.73 -12.88 -30.58
C ALA A 140 -19.36 -13.56 -30.49
N TRP A 141 -18.29 -12.80 -30.74
CA TRP A 141 -16.92 -13.30 -30.57
C TRP A 141 -16.64 -13.68 -29.10
N LEU A 142 -17.00 -12.82 -28.15
CA LEU A 142 -16.84 -13.11 -26.71
C LEU A 142 -17.68 -14.30 -26.25
N ALA A 143 -18.93 -14.40 -26.72
CA ALA A 143 -19.86 -15.47 -26.35
C ALA A 143 -19.41 -16.87 -26.82
N THR A 144 -18.56 -16.94 -27.85
CA THR A 144 -18.04 -18.19 -28.42
C THR A 144 -16.67 -18.59 -27.87
N ARG A 145 -16.11 -17.84 -26.90
CA ARG A 145 -14.82 -18.21 -26.31
C ARG A 145 -14.94 -19.49 -25.50
N ASP A 146 -14.04 -20.44 -25.75
CA ASP A 146 -13.86 -21.57 -24.86
C ASP A 146 -13.14 -21.12 -23.58
N LEU A 147 -13.83 -21.25 -22.46
CA LEU A 147 -13.34 -20.92 -21.12
C LEU A 147 -13.16 -22.17 -20.26
N SER A 148 -13.19 -23.37 -20.84
CA SER A 148 -13.08 -24.65 -20.12
C SER A 148 -11.80 -24.76 -19.27
N HIS A 149 -10.71 -24.13 -19.73
CA HIS A 149 -9.42 -24.06 -19.04
C HIS A 149 -9.21 -22.76 -18.26
N PHE A 150 -10.16 -21.83 -18.29
CA PHE A 150 -10.04 -20.56 -17.58
C PHE A 150 -10.26 -20.77 -16.08
N ASN A 151 -9.25 -20.42 -15.27
CA ASN A 151 -9.38 -20.41 -13.82
C ASN A 151 -9.66 -18.99 -13.31
N PRO A 152 -10.92 -18.64 -12.97
CA PRO A 152 -11.26 -17.31 -12.48
C PRO A 152 -10.68 -16.99 -11.09
N LYS A 153 -10.11 -17.99 -10.40
CA LYS A 153 -9.44 -17.83 -9.09
C LYS A 153 -7.91 -17.86 -9.19
N ALA A 154 -7.36 -18.02 -10.39
CA ALA A 154 -5.92 -17.92 -10.58
C ALA A 154 -5.42 -16.51 -10.26
N GLN A 155 -4.16 -16.43 -9.87
CA GLN A 155 -3.49 -15.14 -9.72
C GLN A 155 -3.48 -14.42 -11.08
N VAL A 156 -3.81 -13.13 -11.04
CA VAL A 156 -3.76 -12.27 -12.22
C VAL A 156 -2.32 -12.14 -12.72
N THR A 157 -2.12 -12.21 -14.04
CA THR A 157 -0.82 -11.99 -14.68
C THR A 157 -0.26 -10.62 -14.31
N ARG A 158 0.96 -10.60 -13.78
CA ARG A 158 1.72 -9.35 -13.53
C ARG A 158 2.25 -8.81 -14.85
N THR A 159 1.57 -7.80 -15.37
CA THR A 159 1.97 -7.10 -16.61
C THR A 159 3.12 -6.12 -16.35
N SER A 160 3.74 -5.59 -17.41
CA SER A 160 4.70 -4.49 -17.30
C SER A 160 4.09 -3.26 -16.59
N GLY A 161 2.83 -2.94 -16.89
CA GLY A 161 2.08 -1.89 -16.20
C GLY A 161 1.92 -2.17 -14.71
N TRP A 162 1.66 -3.42 -14.32
CA TRP A 162 1.64 -3.83 -12.91
C TRP A 162 2.97 -3.54 -12.21
N GLY A 163 4.08 -3.94 -12.82
CA GLY A 163 5.42 -3.71 -12.24
C GLY A 163 5.74 -2.23 -12.06
N ALA A 164 5.40 -1.40 -13.05
CA ALA A 164 5.66 0.04 -13.01
C ALA A 164 4.84 0.76 -11.91
N VAL A 165 3.55 0.43 -11.76
CA VAL A 165 2.69 1.02 -10.71
C VAL A 165 3.11 0.53 -9.32
N ALA A 166 3.39 -0.76 -9.15
CA ALA A 166 3.84 -1.27 -7.85
C ALA A 166 5.18 -0.64 -7.42
N ALA A 167 6.06 -0.33 -8.38
CA ALA A 167 7.35 0.31 -8.13
C ALA A 167 7.23 1.82 -7.83
N SER A 168 6.22 2.53 -8.36
CA SER A 168 6.04 3.97 -8.10
C SER A 168 5.66 4.28 -6.66
N TRP A 169 5.08 3.30 -5.97
CA TRP A 169 4.80 3.33 -4.53
C TRP A 169 5.86 2.61 -3.69
N GLY A 170 6.97 2.22 -4.31
CA GLY A 170 8.19 1.92 -3.58
C GLY A 170 8.54 3.13 -2.72
N GLU A 171 8.70 2.92 -1.42
CA GLU A 171 8.96 4.04 -0.52
C GLU A 171 10.29 4.71 -0.92
N PRO A 172 10.36 6.06 -0.84
CA PRO A 172 11.65 6.73 -0.86
C PRO A 172 12.58 6.10 0.17
N GLU A 173 13.90 6.19 -0.04
CA GLU A 173 14.91 5.72 0.90
C GLU A 173 14.50 6.03 2.35
N ASP A 174 14.12 4.99 3.10
CA ASP A 174 13.60 5.13 4.45
C ASP A 174 14.77 5.57 5.35
N ALA A 175 14.64 6.70 6.03
CA ALA A 175 15.60 7.18 7.01
C ALA A 175 16.00 6.10 8.03
N ILE A 176 15.09 5.16 8.33
CA ILE A 176 15.39 3.99 9.17
C ILE A 176 16.28 2.97 8.46
N CYS A 177 16.01 2.63 7.20
CA CYS A 177 16.86 1.72 6.42
C CYS A 177 18.28 2.29 6.29
N TRP A 178 18.39 3.58 5.96
CA TRP A 178 19.67 4.26 5.89
C TRP A 178 20.41 4.21 7.24
N ALA A 179 19.71 4.51 8.34
CA ALA A 179 20.28 4.45 9.69
C ALA A 179 20.75 3.03 10.05
N LEU A 180 20.00 2.00 9.66
CA LEU A 180 20.36 0.60 9.89
C LEU A 180 21.58 0.17 9.06
N ASP A 181 21.63 0.53 7.79
CA ASP A 181 22.78 0.24 6.92
C ASP A 181 24.05 0.90 7.44
N HIS A 182 23.96 2.15 7.91
CA HIS A 182 25.09 2.85 8.52
C HIS A 182 25.56 2.21 9.82
N LEU A 183 24.64 1.68 10.63
CA LEU A 183 24.95 0.91 11.84
C LEU A 183 25.46 -0.51 11.52
N GLY A 184 25.53 -0.89 10.24
CA GLY A 184 25.98 -2.21 9.81
C GLY A 184 24.95 -3.33 10.04
N ASN A 185 23.65 -2.98 10.06
CA ASN A 185 22.55 -3.91 10.29
C ASN A 185 22.76 -4.80 11.54
N PRO A 186 22.90 -4.21 12.74
CA PRO A 186 23.23 -4.95 13.94
C PRO A 186 22.09 -5.89 14.36
N ASP A 187 22.40 -6.98 15.06
CA ASP A 187 21.37 -7.93 15.51
C ASP A 187 20.44 -7.33 16.58
N VAL A 188 20.96 -6.37 17.35
CA VAL A 188 20.28 -5.65 18.42
C VAL A 188 20.64 -4.17 18.32
N LEU A 189 19.67 -3.31 18.55
CA LEU A 189 19.88 -1.86 18.70
C LEU A 189 18.87 -1.23 19.65
N LEU A 190 19.26 -0.14 20.28
CA LEU A 190 18.41 0.72 21.09
C LEU A 190 17.89 1.87 20.22
N GLY A 191 16.67 2.32 20.48
CA GLY A 191 16.04 3.37 19.67
C GLY A 191 16.83 4.70 19.62
N GLN A 192 17.69 4.97 20.61
CA GLN A 192 18.55 6.16 20.62
C GLN A 192 19.74 6.08 19.65
N GLU A 193 20.18 4.88 19.28
CA GLU A 193 21.27 4.68 18.32
C GLU A 193 20.85 5.09 16.90
N LEU A 194 19.55 4.99 16.60
CA LEU A 194 18.97 5.46 15.34
C LEU A 194 19.08 6.99 15.16
N ALA A 195 19.19 7.74 16.25
CA ALA A 195 19.21 9.21 16.24
C ALA A 195 20.63 9.80 16.34
N MET A 196 21.67 9.08 15.90
CA MET A 196 23.04 9.60 15.83
C MET A 196 23.17 10.80 14.86
N PRO A 197 24.18 11.68 15.01
CA PRO A 197 24.24 12.97 14.31
C PRO A 197 24.55 12.80 12.82
N GLN A 198 23.53 12.94 11.98
CA GLN A 198 23.63 13.01 10.52
C GLN A 198 22.68 14.12 10.02
N PHE A 199 23.14 14.94 9.08
CA PHE A 199 22.52 16.23 8.77
C PHE A 199 21.15 16.13 8.07
N ASP A 200 20.88 15.08 7.30
CA ASP A 200 19.71 15.07 6.40
C ASP A 200 18.46 14.35 6.95
N HIS A 201 18.60 13.31 7.77
CA HIS A 201 17.46 12.48 8.23
C HIS A 201 17.23 12.43 9.75
N ARG A 202 18.07 13.09 10.54
CA ARG A 202 18.01 13.03 12.01
C ARG A 202 16.68 13.53 12.56
N GLU A 203 16.13 14.61 12.01
CA GLU A 203 14.87 15.18 12.49
C GLU A 203 13.70 14.23 12.22
N GLU A 204 13.71 13.58 11.06
CA GLU A 204 12.72 12.60 10.66
C GLU A 204 12.72 11.39 11.60
N VAL A 205 13.88 10.77 11.83
CA VAL A 205 14.04 9.64 12.76
C VAL A 205 13.67 10.04 14.19
N SER A 206 14.10 11.22 14.63
CA SER A 206 13.78 11.74 15.97
C SER A 206 12.28 11.96 16.15
N ASN A 207 11.59 12.45 15.12
CA ASN A 207 10.13 12.62 15.13
C ASN A 207 9.40 11.26 15.09
N MET A 208 9.92 10.28 14.35
CA MET A 208 9.39 8.91 14.36
C MET A 208 9.51 8.25 15.74
N LEU A 209 10.64 8.41 16.44
CA LEU A 209 10.84 7.87 17.80
C LEU A 209 9.83 8.42 18.82
N LYS A 210 9.28 9.61 18.59
CA LYS A 210 8.20 10.17 19.44
C LYS A 210 6.88 9.41 19.25
N SER A 211 6.65 8.78 18.10
CA SER A 211 5.43 8.05 17.75
C SER A 211 5.63 6.52 17.81
N PRO A 212 5.14 5.83 18.86
CA PRO A 212 5.34 4.38 19.03
C PRO A 212 4.84 3.55 17.84
N ARG A 213 3.70 3.94 17.24
CA ARG A 213 3.13 3.24 16.09
C ARG A 213 4.00 3.36 14.84
N LYS A 214 4.49 4.57 14.55
CA LYS A 214 5.30 4.82 13.34
C LYS A 214 6.64 4.10 13.41
N ILE A 215 7.37 4.21 14.53
CA ILE A 215 8.67 3.57 14.67
C ILE A 215 8.56 2.04 14.67
N ALA A 216 7.56 1.47 15.35
CA ALA A 216 7.38 0.01 15.39
C ALA A 216 7.05 -0.55 14.00
N HIS A 217 6.21 0.15 13.23
CA HIS A 217 5.86 -0.26 11.87
C HIS A 217 7.08 -0.25 10.94
N ARG A 218 7.86 0.85 10.94
CA ARG A 218 9.06 1.02 10.12
C ARG A 218 10.13 -0.04 10.44
N MET A 219 10.43 -0.23 11.72
CA MET A 219 11.39 -1.26 12.17
C MET A 219 10.93 -2.68 11.81
N ASN A 220 9.64 -2.99 11.92
CA ASN A 220 9.11 -4.31 11.53
C ASN A 220 9.34 -4.59 10.04
N ARG A 221 9.09 -3.59 9.19
CA ARG A 221 9.35 -3.68 7.76
C ARG A 221 10.85 -3.84 7.44
N ALA A 222 11.72 -3.23 8.22
CA ALA A 222 13.17 -3.42 8.15
C ALA A 222 13.65 -4.77 8.75
N GLY A 223 12.74 -5.64 9.19
CA GLY A 223 13.06 -6.96 9.72
C GLY A 223 13.38 -6.99 11.22
N TYR A 224 13.02 -5.94 11.97
CA TYR A 224 13.26 -5.81 13.40
C TYR A 224 11.97 -5.79 14.22
N VAL A 225 12.00 -6.41 15.40
CA VAL A 225 10.87 -6.41 16.34
C VAL A 225 11.26 -5.65 17.60
N ASN A 226 10.35 -4.82 18.10
CA ASN A 226 10.53 -4.15 19.39
C ASN A 226 10.37 -5.16 20.54
N VAL A 227 11.41 -5.32 21.35
CA VAL A 227 11.40 -6.16 22.55
C VAL A 227 11.04 -5.26 23.75
N PRO A 228 9.91 -5.53 24.43
CA PRO A 228 9.51 -4.75 25.59
C PRO A 228 10.48 -4.95 26.76
N ALA A 229 10.65 -3.91 27.57
CA ALA A 229 11.43 -4.02 28.78
C ALA A 229 10.75 -4.98 29.78
N PRO A 230 11.48 -5.88 30.45
CA PRO A 230 10.88 -6.83 31.40
C PRO A 230 10.22 -6.14 32.60
N ASN A 231 10.78 -5.02 33.04
CA ASN A 231 10.41 -4.32 34.26
C ASN A 231 10.07 -2.85 33.96
N GLY A 232 8.83 -2.59 33.53
CA GLY A 232 8.28 -1.25 33.30
C GLY A 232 8.36 -0.77 31.84
N ASP A 233 8.15 0.54 31.64
CA ASP A 233 7.96 1.11 30.30
C ASP A 233 9.26 1.43 29.55
N ARG A 234 10.43 1.25 30.18
CA ARG A 234 11.73 1.57 29.61
C ARG A 234 12.78 0.54 29.99
N TRP A 235 13.69 0.31 29.07
CA TRP A 235 14.93 -0.41 29.34
C TRP A 235 15.81 0.43 30.26
N VAL A 236 16.39 -0.21 31.27
CA VAL A 236 17.32 0.40 32.21
C VAL A 236 18.58 -0.45 32.24
N PHE A 237 19.71 0.14 31.88
CA PHE A 237 21.02 -0.50 31.87
C PHE A 237 21.89 0.11 32.97
N ARG A 238 22.66 -0.72 33.67
CA ARG A 238 23.56 -0.28 34.75
C ARG A 238 24.94 -0.89 34.53
N HIS A 239 25.98 -0.06 34.57
CA HIS A 239 27.36 -0.52 34.46
C HIS A 239 28.27 0.45 35.23
N GLU A 240 29.09 -0.06 36.16
CA GLU A 240 30.06 0.71 36.96
C GLU A 240 29.51 2.04 37.53
N GLY A 241 28.30 1.99 38.13
CA GLY A 241 27.64 3.16 38.73
C GLY A 241 26.96 4.12 37.74
N LYS A 242 27.12 3.92 36.43
CA LYS A 242 26.37 4.65 35.39
C LYS A 242 25.01 3.99 35.13
N VAL A 243 24.03 4.80 34.75
CA VAL A 243 22.68 4.34 34.38
C VAL A 243 22.28 4.93 33.04
N SER A 244 21.87 4.09 32.11
CA SER A 244 21.29 4.50 30.82
C SER A 244 19.87 3.98 30.68
N ARG A 245 19.02 4.72 29.95
CA ARG A 245 17.62 4.37 29.74
C ARG A 245 17.26 4.47 28.27
N ALA A 246 16.65 3.42 27.73
CA ALA A 246 16.13 3.42 26.36
C ALA A 246 14.63 3.14 26.36
N ARG A 247 13.90 3.87 25.51
CA ARG A 247 12.44 3.65 25.35
C ARG A 247 12.14 2.41 24.51
N TYR A 248 12.98 2.14 23.52
CA TYR A 248 12.80 1.02 22.59
C TYR A 248 14.09 0.23 22.47
N ALA A 249 13.96 -1.08 22.28
CA ALA A 249 15.02 -1.97 21.89
C ALA A 249 14.52 -2.87 20.77
N PHE A 250 15.23 -2.89 19.67
CA PHE A 250 14.88 -3.62 18.46
C PHE A 250 15.84 -4.77 18.25
N VAL A 251 15.31 -5.93 17.90
CA VAL A 251 16.08 -7.15 17.64
C VAL A 251 15.63 -7.71 16.29
N LYS A 252 16.54 -8.24 15.47
CA LYS A 252 16.17 -8.88 14.21
C LYS A 252 15.13 -9.97 14.44
N ALA A 253 14.07 -9.99 13.64
CA ALA A 253 12.94 -10.90 13.78
C ALA A 253 13.35 -12.38 13.76
N ALA A 254 14.44 -12.72 13.05
CA ALA A 254 14.97 -14.08 13.03
C ALA A 254 15.48 -14.57 14.40
N LEU A 255 15.85 -13.64 15.29
CA LEU A 255 16.45 -13.90 16.60
C LEU A 255 15.44 -13.81 17.76
N THR A 256 14.18 -13.45 17.50
CA THR A 256 13.15 -13.24 18.53
C THR A 256 12.24 -14.44 18.77
N ARG A 257 12.62 -15.64 18.32
CA ARG A 257 11.84 -16.88 18.53
C ARG A 257 11.65 -17.22 20.01
N ASP A 258 12.64 -16.89 20.84
CA ASP A 258 12.56 -16.95 22.30
C ASP A 258 12.68 -15.54 22.87
N ILE A 259 11.62 -15.08 23.54
CA ILE A 259 11.57 -13.74 24.12
C ILE A 259 12.59 -13.55 25.23
N ASN A 260 12.93 -14.60 25.99
CA ASN A 260 13.90 -14.52 27.07
C ASN A 260 15.32 -14.35 26.52
N ALA A 261 15.64 -15.08 25.45
CA ALA A 261 16.90 -14.93 24.72
C ALA A 261 17.03 -13.52 24.13
N ALA A 262 15.97 -13.00 23.50
CA ALA A 262 15.95 -11.63 22.96
C ALA A 262 16.13 -10.58 24.07
N VAL A 263 15.50 -10.76 25.24
CA VAL A 263 15.68 -9.88 26.40
C VAL A 263 17.13 -9.91 26.90
N ALA A 264 17.75 -11.08 26.96
CA ALA A 264 19.15 -11.22 27.38
C ALA A 264 20.10 -10.52 26.39
N MET A 265 19.86 -10.66 25.09
CA MET A 265 20.61 -9.97 24.04
C MET A 265 20.52 -8.45 24.18
N VAL A 266 19.33 -7.91 24.45
CA VAL A 266 19.15 -6.47 24.68
C VAL A 266 19.90 -5.99 25.92
N LYS A 267 19.86 -6.75 27.03
CA LYS A 267 20.63 -6.40 28.24
C LYS A 267 22.12 -6.32 27.95
N ALA A 268 22.67 -7.37 27.32
CA ALA A 268 24.10 -7.44 26.99
C ALA A 268 24.52 -6.28 26.06
N HIS A 269 23.71 -5.96 25.05
CA HIS A 269 23.98 -4.84 24.14
C HIS A 269 23.98 -3.49 24.85
N GLY A 270 22.97 -3.21 25.68
CA GLY A 270 22.86 -1.95 26.40
C GLY A 270 23.95 -1.76 27.47
N GLU A 271 24.39 -2.83 28.13
CA GLU A 271 25.52 -2.79 29.07
C GLU A 271 26.84 -2.54 28.33
N LYS A 272 27.07 -3.20 27.18
CA LYS A 272 28.24 -2.99 26.32
C LYS A 272 28.32 -1.55 25.80
N LEU A 273 27.20 -0.98 25.35
CA LEU A 273 27.14 0.43 24.95
C LEU A 273 27.52 1.38 26.08
N LEU A 274 27.00 1.12 27.28
CA LEU A 274 27.28 1.94 28.46
C LEU A 274 28.75 1.85 28.89
N ALA A 275 29.38 0.69 28.74
CA ALA A 275 30.81 0.48 28.95
C ALA A 275 31.65 1.24 27.90
N ASN A 276 31.26 1.18 26.63
CA ASN A 276 31.98 1.80 25.51
C ASN A 276 31.84 3.32 25.41
N THR A 277 30.95 3.97 26.18
CA THR A 277 30.79 5.44 26.20
C THR A 277 31.96 6.16 26.89
N GLN A 278 33.15 5.54 27.01
CA GLN A 278 34.34 6.12 27.64
C GLN A 278 35.05 7.18 26.76
N ASP A 279 34.76 7.30 25.46
CA ASP A 279 35.50 8.20 24.54
C ASP A 279 34.69 9.29 23.81
N GLY A 280 33.45 9.61 24.22
CA GLY A 280 32.71 10.66 23.50
C GLY A 280 31.44 11.19 24.17
N GLN A 281 31.48 12.48 24.50
CA GLN A 281 30.36 13.39 24.79
C GLN A 281 29.37 12.97 25.90
N VAL A 282 29.69 13.41 27.11
CA VAL A 282 28.70 13.64 28.17
C VAL A 282 27.77 14.77 27.73
N ILE A 283 26.54 14.47 27.33
CA ILE A 283 25.46 15.45 27.27
C ILE A 283 24.88 15.57 28.70
N PRO A 284 25.03 16.73 29.38
CA PRO A 284 24.46 16.89 30.71
C PRO A 284 22.93 16.85 30.64
N LEU A 285 22.32 16.09 31.55
CA LEU A 285 20.88 16.16 31.82
C LEU A 285 20.52 17.58 32.25
N GLN A 286 19.74 18.31 31.45
CA GLN A 286 19.06 19.51 31.92
C GLN A 286 18.16 19.11 33.09
N GLN A 287 18.49 19.60 34.28
CA GLN A 287 17.64 19.50 35.46
C GLN A 287 16.31 20.21 35.15
N LYS A 288 15.19 19.52 35.42
CA LYS A 288 13.86 20.14 35.45
C LYS A 288 13.91 21.36 36.37
N LYS A 289 13.72 22.56 35.82
CA LYS A 289 13.38 23.73 36.62
C LYS A 289 12.02 23.47 37.26
N SER A 290 12.01 23.33 38.58
CA SER A 290 10.81 23.48 39.39
C SER A 290 10.47 24.97 39.42
N LYS A 291 9.34 25.35 38.83
CA LYS A 291 8.39 26.37 39.32
C LYS A 291 7.12 26.27 38.47
#